data_AF-A0A090WBC4-F1
#
_entry.id   AF-A0A090WBC4-F1
#
_cell.length_a   1.000
_cell.length_b   1.000
_cell.length_c   1.000
_cell.angle_alpha   90.00
_cell.angle_beta   90.00
_cell.angle_gamma   90.00
#
_symmetry.space_group_name_H-M   'P 1'
#
loop_
_entity.id
_entity.type
_entity.pdbx_description
1 polymer ?
#
loop_
_entity_poly.entity_id
_entity_poly.type
_entity_poly.pdbx_seq_one_letter_code
_entity_poly.pdbx_strand_id
1 'polypeptide(L)' 'MLTGKHHFDGTNLMQQLLESEGVKVVDNQIQNFSEVFWDPSKAL' A
#
# COMPACT_ATOMS: atom_id res chain seq x y z
N MET A 1 -0.01 -12.88 -2.70
CA MET A 1 1.42 -13.16 -2.97
C MET A 1 1.94 -12.04 -3.87
N LEU A 2 2.81 -11.15 -3.37
CA LEU A 2 3.33 -10.02 -4.14
C LEU A 2 4.47 -10.50 -5.04
N THR A 3 4.15 -10.75 -6.31
CA THR A 3 5.09 -11.24 -7.34
C THR A 3 6.10 -10.19 -7.82
N GLY A 4 5.94 -8.92 -7.43
CA GLY A 4 6.84 -7.80 -7.77
C GLY A 4 8.00 -7.56 -6.81
N LYS A 5 8.22 -8.42 -5.79
CA LYS A 5 9.24 -8.23 -4.73
C LYS A 5 10.68 -8.11 -5.26
N HIS A 6 10.94 -8.55 -6.48
CA HIS A 6 12.26 -8.48 -7.15
C HIS A 6 12.49 -7.18 -7.93
N HIS A 7 11.47 -6.33 -8.09
CA HIS A 7 11.56 -5.09 -8.88
C HIS A 7 11.76 -3.84 -8.02
N PHE A 8 11.74 -4.00 -6.69
CA PHE A 8 11.94 -2.93 -5.72
C PHE A 8 13.13 -3.30 -4.85
N ASP A 9 14.28 -2.68 -5.11
CA ASP A 9 15.59 -2.92 -4.47
C ASP A 9 15.67 -2.36 -3.03
N GLY A 10 14.54 -2.41 -2.34
CA GLY A 10 14.34 -1.92 -0.98
C GLY A 10 13.02 -2.47 -0.48
N THR A 11 13.10 -3.52 0.33
CA THR A 11 11.96 -4.37 0.77
C THR A 11 10.82 -3.62 1.46
N ASN A 12 10.98 -2.34 1.77
CA ASN A 12 10.03 -1.54 2.54
C ASN A 12 9.69 -0.18 1.90
N LEU A 13 10.14 0.15 0.66
CA LEU A 13 9.88 1.47 0.08
C LEU A 13 8.38 1.77 -0.04
N MET A 14 7.60 0.81 -0.52
CA MET A 14 6.14 0.93 -0.59
C MET A 14 5.52 1.10 0.80
N GLN A 15 6.02 0.36 1.79
CA GLN A 15 5.58 0.51 3.18
C GLN A 15 5.88 1.90 3.71
N GLN A 16 7.08 2.43 3.48
CA GLN A 16 7.47 3.78 3.90
C GLN A 16 6.60 4.86 3.25
N LEU A 17 6.30 4.74 1.95
CA LEU A 17 5.43 5.69 1.26
C LEU A 17 4.01 5.68 1.85
N LEU A 18 3.44 4.48 2.05
CA LEU A 18 2.12 4.31 2.66
C LEU A 18 2.10 4.85 4.10
N GLU A 19 3.10 4.53 4.92
CA GLU A 19 3.22 5.05 6.28
C GLU A 19 3.37 6.58 6.30
N SER A 20 4.04 7.17 5.30
CA SER A 20 4.19 8.63 5.15
C SER A 20 2.87 9.32 4.80
N GLU A 21 1.96 8.61 4.12
CA GLU A 21 0.60 9.05 3.83
C GLU A 21 -0.37 8.78 5.00
N GLY A 22 0.12 8.22 6.12
CA GLY A 22 -0.69 7.85 7.29
C GLY A 22 -1.39 6.48 7.16
N VAL A 23 -1.03 5.69 6.15
CA VAL A 23 -1.57 4.35 5.91
C VAL A 23 -0.78 3.33 6.74
N LYS A 24 -1.47 2.56 7.58
CA LYS A 24 -0.82 1.59 8.48
C LYS A 24 -0.61 0.26 7.76
N VAL A 25 0.63 -0.20 7.69
CA VAL A 25 1.00 -1.48 7.07
C VAL A 25 1.57 -2.43 8.12
N VAL A 26 1.06 -3.66 8.20
CA VAL A 26 1.54 -4.73 9.09
C VAL A 26 1.64 -6.02 8.29
N ASP A 27 2.75 -6.75 8.39
CA ASP A 27 3.01 -8.00 7.64
C ASP A 27 2.75 -7.91 6.12
N ASN A 28 3.08 -6.76 5.51
CA ASN A 28 2.81 -6.43 4.10
C ASN A 28 1.31 -6.29 3.76
N GLN A 29 0.47 -5.93 4.75
CA GLN A 29 -0.97 -5.69 4.57
C GLN A 29 -1.38 -4.33 5.12
N ILE A 30 -2.14 -3.58 4.32
CA ILE A 30 -2.75 -2.31 4.73
C ILE A 30 -3.91 -2.60 5.70
N GLN A 31 -3.85 -2.02 6.89
CA GLN A 31 -4.84 -2.25 7.94
C GLN A 31 -6.11 -1.40 7.77
N ASN A 32 -5.96 -0.18 7.24
CA ASN A 32 -7.06 0.76 6.99
C ASN A 32 -7.47 0.79 5.51
N PHE A 33 -7.41 -0.35 4.83
CA PHE A 33 -7.61 -0.41 3.37
C PHE A 33 -8.95 0.18 2.95
N SER A 34 -10.02 -0.08 3.68
CA SER A 34 -11.36 0.44 3.37
C SER A 34 -11.46 1.96 3.41
N GLU A 35 -10.62 2.64 4.19
CA GLU A 35 -10.60 4.11 4.30
C GLU A 35 -9.77 4.75 3.18
N VAL A 36 -8.72 4.06 2.75
CA VAL A 36 -7.81 4.51 1.68
C VAL A 36 -8.17 3.95 0.30
N PHE A 37 -9.18 3.08 0.24
CA PHE A 37 -9.62 2.47 -1.00
C PHE A 37 -10.26 3.52 -1.89
N TRP A 38 -9.53 3.89 -2.93
CA TRP A 38 -10.04 4.77 -3.97
C TRP A 38 -10.66 3.95 -5.09
N ASP A 39 -11.94 4.24 -5.37
CA ASP A 39 -12.69 3.63 -6.47
C ASP A 39 -12.87 4.65 -7.61
N PRO A 40 -12.13 4.53 -8.72
CA PRO A 40 -12.23 5.44 -9.86
C PRO A 40 -13.64 5.48 -10.45
N SER A 41 -14.39 4.39 -10.37
CA SER A 41 -15.74 4.31 -10.93
C SER A 41 -16.79 5.06 -10.10
N LYS A 42 -16.51 5.33 -8.82
CA LYS A 42 -17.33 6.19 -7.96
C LYS A 42 -17.01 7.68 -8.09
N ALA A 43 -15.91 8.03 -8.75
CA ALA A 43 -15.46 9.41 -8.94
C ALA A 43 -15.96 10.04 -10.25
N LEU A 44 -16.85 9.38 -10.99
CA LEU A 44 -17.40 9.77 -12.30
C LEU A 44 -18.80 10.38 -12.19
#